data_AF-A0A1B6M7C5-F1
#
_entry.id   AF-A0A1B6M7C5-F1
#
_cell.length_a   1.000
_cell.length_b   1.000
_cell.length_c   1.000
_cell.angle_alpha   90.00
_cell.angle_beta   90.00
_cell.angle_gamma   90.00
#
_symmetry.space_group_name_H-M   'P 1'
#
loop_
_entity.id
_entity.type
_entity.pdbx_description
1 polymer ?
#
loop_
_entity_poly.entity_id
_entity_poly.type
_entity_poly.pdbx_seq_one_letter_code
_entity_poly.pdbx_strand_id
1 'polypeptide(L)'
;ALVQRLGTAASLLITSTLMVFFFQLLLFILSLMSAHLSAGWTECPDGKYYPDPNNCAKYYQCDHGKPVLRDCGPGTYWNPKYDVCDWPYNVDCKAAPDGGQWNKKETKTQENSQ
;
A
#
# COMPACT_ATOMS: atom_id res chain seq x y z
N ALA A 1 60.36 -6.69 30.57
CA ALA A 1 59.65 -7.51 29.57
C ALA A 1 58.40 -8.24 30.10
N LEU A 2 58.15 -8.33 31.41
CA LEU A 2 56.97 -9.03 31.96
C LEU A 2 55.67 -8.17 31.94
N VAL A 3 55.77 -6.85 32.07
CA VAL A 3 54.62 -5.91 32.10
C VAL A 3 53.99 -5.71 30.71
N GLN A 4 54.74 -5.89 29.62
CA GLN A 4 54.23 -5.75 28.24
C GLN A 4 53.43 -6.97 27.75
N ARG A 5 53.60 -8.16 28.37
CA ARG A 5 52.87 -9.38 27.96
C ARG A 5 51.51 -9.56 28.65
N LEU A 6 51.28 -8.89 29.78
CA LEU A 6 49.99 -8.86 30.48
C LEU A 6 49.00 -7.85 29.86
N GLY A 7 49.52 -6.75 29.29
CA GLY A 7 48.68 -5.69 28.69
C GLY A 7 47.99 -6.10 27.39
N THR A 8 48.65 -6.88 26.52
CA THR A 8 48.07 -7.31 25.24
C THR A 8 46.91 -8.30 25.44
N ALA A 9 47.00 -9.20 26.43
CA ALA A 9 45.94 -10.14 26.76
C ALA A 9 44.68 -9.41 27.28
N ALA A 10 44.84 -8.43 28.18
CA ALA A 10 43.72 -7.64 28.69
C ALA A 10 43.06 -6.79 27.59
N SER A 11 43.85 -6.19 26.68
CA SER A 11 43.31 -5.44 25.53
C SER A 11 42.58 -6.33 24.53
N LEU A 12 43.02 -7.57 24.32
CA LEU A 12 42.32 -8.54 23.46
C LEU A 12 41.00 -9.01 24.08
N LEU A 13 40.94 -9.14 25.40
CA LEU A 13 39.69 -9.46 26.11
C LEU A 13 38.69 -8.30 26.05
N ILE A 14 39.14 -7.05 26.26
CA ILE A 14 38.27 -5.87 26.21
C ILE A 14 37.79 -5.60 24.78
N THR A 15 38.65 -5.77 23.77
CA THR A 15 38.23 -5.64 22.36
C THR A 15 37.26 -6.74 21.96
N SER A 16 37.45 -7.96 22.47
CA SER A 16 36.52 -9.07 22.26
C SER A 16 35.17 -8.84 22.95
N THR A 17 35.14 -8.36 24.20
CA THR A 17 33.88 -8.06 24.90
C THR A 17 33.12 -6.94 24.20
N LEU A 18 33.81 -5.87 23.79
CA LEU A 18 33.19 -4.79 23.02
C LEU A 18 32.65 -5.30 21.68
N MET A 19 33.41 -6.11 20.93
CA MET A 19 32.94 -6.73 19.68
C MET A 19 31.74 -7.66 19.92
N VAL A 20 31.72 -8.41 21.02
CA VAL A 20 30.59 -9.26 21.42
C VAL A 20 29.38 -8.43 21.79
N PHE A 21 29.54 -7.28 22.47
CA PHE A 21 28.44 -6.35 22.75
C PHE A 21 27.91 -5.70 21.46
N PHE A 22 28.78 -5.32 20.53
CA PHE A 22 28.36 -4.82 19.22
C PHE A 22 27.63 -5.89 18.43
N PHE A 23 28.09 -7.15 18.46
CA PHE A 23 27.41 -8.27 17.81
C PHE A 23 26.07 -8.58 18.48
N GLN A 24 26.00 -8.59 19.81
CA GLN A 24 24.77 -8.79 20.57
C GLN A 24 23.78 -7.65 20.33
N LEU A 25 24.27 -6.41 20.26
CA LEU A 25 23.46 -5.24 19.90
C LEU A 25 23.00 -5.33 18.45
N LEU A 26 23.85 -5.77 17.51
CA LEU A 26 23.53 -6.00 16.10
C LEU A 26 22.48 -7.10 15.94
N LEU A 27 22.62 -8.21 16.65
CA LEU A 27 21.65 -9.31 16.65
C LEU A 27 20.33 -8.88 17.31
N PHE A 28 20.39 -8.08 18.37
CA PHE A 28 19.22 -7.53 19.04
C PHE A 28 18.49 -6.54 18.12
N ILE A 29 19.17 -5.58 17.48
CA ILE A 29 18.56 -4.67 16.51
C ILE A 29 18.04 -5.42 15.28
N LEU A 30 18.73 -6.46 14.77
CA LEU A 30 18.23 -7.29 13.67
C LEU A 30 16.97 -8.09 14.06
N SER A 31 16.91 -8.57 15.31
CA SER A 31 15.72 -9.23 15.86
C SER A 31 14.53 -8.26 16.03
N LEU A 32 14.80 -7.01 16.41
CA LEU A 32 13.79 -5.96 16.51
C LEU A 32 13.30 -5.51 15.13
N MET A 33 14.17 -5.45 14.12
CA MET A 33 13.77 -5.15 12.73
C MET A 33 12.94 -6.27 12.09
N SER A 34 13.08 -7.52 12.57
CA SER A 34 12.28 -8.66 12.11
C SER A 34 10.83 -8.59 12.59
N ALA A 35 10.51 -7.78 13.61
CA ALA A 35 9.14 -7.55 14.07
C ALA A 35 8.32 -6.62 13.16
N HIS A 36 8.94 -5.99 12.15
CA HIS A 36 8.23 -5.12 11.20
C HIS A 36 7.87 -5.78 9.86
N LEU A 37 8.35 -7.01 9.58
CA LEU A 37 8.23 -7.59 8.23
C LEU A 37 7.29 -8.81 8.15
N SER A 38 6.34 -8.99 9.07
CA SER A 38 5.38 -10.11 9.00
C SER A 38 3.93 -9.71 8.75
N ALA A 39 3.67 -8.48 8.31
CA ALA A 39 2.37 -8.19 7.74
C ALA A 39 2.47 -7.16 6.61
N GLY A 40 2.68 -7.67 5.40
CA GLY A 40 2.20 -6.97 4.22
C GLY A 40 0.68 -6.94 4.29
N TRP A 41 0.13 -6.00 5.06
CA TRP A 41 -1.29 -5.70 5.01
C TRP A 41 -1.51 -5.01 3.67
N THR A 42 -2.19 -5.68 2.75
CA THR A 42 -3.02 -4.93 1.80
C THR A 42 -3.96 -4.12 2.69
N GLU A 43 -3.73 -2.80 2.78
CA GLU A 43 -4.57 -1.88 3.54
C GLU A 43 -5.96 -1.86 2.89
N CYS A 44 -6.79 -2.83 3.24
CA CYS A 44 -8.16 -2.95 2.77
C CYS A 44 -9.05 -3.25 3.99
N PRO A 45 -9.36 -2.23 4.80
CA PRO A 45 -10.21 -2.43 5.97
C PRO A 45 -11.59 -2.93 5.53
N ASP A 46 -12.11 -3.95 6.20
CA ASP A 46 -13.42 -4.52 5.85
C ASP A 46 -14.52 -3.47 5.79
N GLY A 47 -15.37 -3.56 4.76
CA GLY A 47 -16.45 -2.60 4.53
C GLY A 47 -16.00 -1.26 3.92
N LYS A 48 -14.74 -1.13 3.51
CA LYS A 48 -14.27 -0.02 2.67
C LYS A 48 -14.40 -0.32 1.18
N TYR A 49 -14.51 0.75 0.40
CA TYR A 49 -14.62 0.72 -1.04
C TYR A 49 -13.57 1.63 -1.67
N TYR A 50 -13.07 1.23 -2.84
CA TYR A 50 -12.07 1.99 -3.58
C TYR A 50 -12.39 2.01 -5.08
N PRO A 51 -12.19 3.13 -5.78
CA PRO A 51 -12.35 3.18 -7.23
C PRO A 51 -11.31 2.28 -7.93
N ASP A 52 -11.69 1.67 -9.06
CA ASP A 52 -10.70 1.09 -9.95
C ASP A 52 -9.99 2.21 -10.75
N PRO A 53 -8.64 2.23 -10.80
CA PRO A 53 -7.89 3.30 -11.44
C PRO A 53 -7.95 3.27 -12.98
N ASN A 54 -8.33 2.12 -13.56
CA ASN A 54 -8.32 1.88 -15.00
C ASN A 54 -9.73 1.77 -15.59
N ASN A 55 -10.76 1.56 -14.77
CA ASN A 55 -12.12 1.39 -15.24
C ASN A 55 -13.15 1.92 -14.24
N CYS A 56 -13.76 3.07 -14.53
CA CYS A 56 -14.77 3.66 -13.63
C CYS A 56 -16.06 2.84 -13.51
N ALA A 57 -16.32 1.88 -14.40
CA ALA A 57 -17.43 0.94 -14.24
C ALA A 57 -17.11 -0.16 -13.22
N LYS A 58 -15.95 -0.10 -12.56
CA LYS A 58 -15.53 -1.07 -11.55
C LYS A 58 -15.07 -0.37 -10.27
N TYR A 59 -15.19 -1.09 -9.16
CA TYR A 59 -14.73 -0.68 -7.85
C TYR A 59 -14.28 -1.90 -7.04
N TYR A 60 -13.43 -1.68 -6.04
CA TYR A 60 -13.03 -2.69 -5.08
C TYR A 60 -13.86 -2.58 -3.81
N GLN A 61 -14.33 -3.71 -3.30
CA GLN A 61 -14.92 -3.85 -1.97
C GLN A 61 -13.97 -4.69 -1.10
N CYS A 62 -13.63 -4.19 0.09
CA CYS A 62 -12.83 -4.95 1.04
C CYS A 62 -13.69 -5.98 1.78
N ASP A 63 -13.33 -7.26 1.62
CA ASP A 63 -13.93 -8.39 2.31
C ASP A 63 -12.83 -9.30 2.90
N HIS A 64 -12.89 -9.56 4.20
CA HIS A 64 -11.89 -10.29 4.98
C HIS A 64 -10.44 -9.82 4.73
N GLY A 65 -10.22 -8.51 4.69
CA GLY A 65 -8.93 -7.88 4.43
C GLY A 65 -8.45 -7.97 2.99
N LYS A 66 -9.31 -8.37 2.05
CA LYS A 66 -8.97 -8.53 0.63
C LYS A 66 -9.83 -7.63 -0.26
N PRO A 67 -9.22 -6.88 -1.20
CA PRO A 67 -9.98 -6.14 -2.20
C PRO A 67 -10.60 -7.10 -3.21
N VAL A 68 -11.92 -7.04 -3.34
CA VAL A 68 -12.70 -7.81 -4.31
C VAL A 68 -13.24 -6.86 -5.37
N LEU A 69 -12.89 -7.09 -6.62
CA LEU A 69 -13.37 -6.29 -7.75
C LEU A 69 -14.87 -6.54 -8.00
N ARG A 70 -15.62 -5.46 -8.20
CA ARG A 70 -17.05 -5.43 -8.48
C ARG A 70 -17.32 -4.54 -9.67
N ASP A 71 -18.31 -4.91 -10.45
CA ASP A 71 -18.81 -4.12 -11.58
C ASP A 71 -20.01 -3.29 -11.12
N CYS A 72 -20.07 -2.05 -11.59
CA CYS A 72 -21.27 -1.23 -11.55
C CYS A 72 -22.31 -1.75 -12.56
N GLY A 73 -23.57 -1.36 -12.35
CA GLY A 73 -24.64 -1.65 -13.29
C GLY A 73 -24.38 -1.02 -14.67
N PRO A 74 -24.99 -1.54 -15.75
CA PRO A 74 -24.80 -1.00 -17.10
C PRO A 74 -25.04 0.51 -17.17
N GLY A 75 -24.08 1.25 -17.74
CA GLY A 75 -24.17 2.69 -17.91
C GLY A 75 -23.92 3.53 -16.64
N THR A 76 -23.49 2.91 -15.53
CA THR A 76 -23.16 3.58 -14.27
C THR A 76 -21.69 3.45 -13.91
N TYR A 77 -21.17 4.39 -13.13
CA TYR A 77 -19.77 4.46 -12.72
C TYR A 77 -19.63 4.67 -11.21
N TRP A 78 -18.53 4.21 -10.64
CA TRP A 78 -18.28 4.32 -9.20
C TRP A 78 -18.11 5.78 -8.77
N ASN A 79 -18.94 6.22 -7.83
CA ASN A 79 -18.89 7.55 -7.23
C ASN A 79 -18.23 7.46 -5.83
N PRO A 80 -16.91 7.78 -5.69
CA PRO A 80 -16.21 7.67 -4.41
C PRO A 80 -16.66 8.71 -3.38
N LYS A 81 -17.50 9.68 -3.74
CA LYS A 81 -18.06 10.66 -2.80
C LYS A 81 -19.17 10.06 -1.94
N TYR A 82 -19.92 9.11 -2.50
CA TYR A 82 -21.11 8.52 -1.90
C TYR A 82 -21.01 6.99 -1.74
N ASP A 83 -19.89 6.40 -2.14
CA ASP A 83 -19.65 4.96 -2.15
C ASP A 83 -20.76 4.15 -2.85
N VAL A 84 -21.22 4.66 -4.01
CA VAL A 84 -22.27 4.02 -4.84
C VAL A 84 -21.94 4.13 -6.32
N CYS A 85 -22.54 3.25 -7.13
CA CYS A 85 -22.56 3.44 -8.58
C CYS A 85 -23.61 4.50 -8.94
N ASP A 86 -23.20 5.49 -9.72
CA ASP A 86 -23.98 6.66 -10.08
C ASP A 86 -23.87 6.92 -11.58
N TRP A 87 -24.69 7.84 -12.10
CA TRP A 87 -24.66 8.19 -13.50
C TRP A 87 -23.39 8.96 -13.88
N PRO A 88 -22.91 8.85 -15.13
CA PRO A 88 -21.65 9.45 -15.57
C PRO A 88 -21.52 10.96 -15.33
N TYR A 89 -22.63 11.69 -15.37
CA TYR A 89 -22.64 13.14 -15.14
C TYR A 89 -22.45 13.53 -13.67
N ASN A 90 -22.59 12.58 -12.73
CA ASN A 90 -22.39 12.78 -11.29
C ASN A 90 -20.99 12.33 -10.80
N VAL A 91 -20.19 11.71 -11.67
CA VAL A 91 -18.90 11.10 -11.32
C VAL A 91 -17.77 11.83 -12.04
N ASP A 92 -16.70 12.18 -11.32
CA ASP A 92 -15.47 12.67 -11.93
C ASP A 92 -14.57 11.50 -12.32
N CYS A 93 -14.94 10.83 -13.41
CA CYS A 93 -14.26 9.67 -13.93
C CYS A 93 -13.18 10.07 -14.95
N LYS A 94 -11.95 9.59 -14.75
CA LYS A 94 -10.82 9.81 -15.68
C LYS A 94 -10.52 8.61 -16.59
N ALA A 95 -11.05 7.43 -16.26
CA ALA A 95 -10.74 6.16 -16.93
C ALA A 95 -11.97 5.59 -17.64
N ALA A 96 -11.88 5.38 -18.94
CA ALA A 96 -12.94 4.81 -19.75
C ALA A 96 -13.10 3.31 -19.46
N PRO A 97 -14.30 2.73 -19.70
CA PRO A 97 -14.59 1.33 -19.41
C PRO A 97 -13.75 0.31 -20.21
N ASP A 98 -13.02 0.74 -21.24
CA ASP A 98 -12.09 -0.04 -22.06
C ASP A 98 -10.60 0.31 -21.80
N GLY A 99 -10.30 1.09 -20.77
CA GLY A 99 -8.94 1.58 -20.48
C GLY A 99 -8.55 2.83 -21.29
N GLY A 100 -9.47 3.41 -22.06
CA GLY A 100 -9.32 4.76 -22.61
C GLY A 100 -9.35 5.85 -21.53
N GLN A 101 -9.14 7.12 -21.88
CA GLN A 101 -9.34 8.24 -20.96
C GLN A 101 -10.70 8.88 -21.25
N TRP A 102 -11.53 9.08 -20.23
CA TRP A 102 -12.84 9.72 -20.41
C TRP A 102 -12.67 11.25 -20.48
N ASN A 103 -13.02 11.85 -21.61
CA ASN A 103 -12.99 13.29 -21.78
C ASN A 103 -14.38 13.85 -21.47
N LYS A 104 -14.49 14.63 -20.38
CA LYS A 104 -15.70 15.33 -19.89
C LYS A 104 -16.50 16.14 -20.94
N LYS A 105 -15.98 16.29 -22.16
CA LYS A 105 -16.63 17.00 -23.27
C LYS A 105 -17.72 16.18 -23.97
N GLU A 106 -17.75 14.86 -23.83
CA GLU A 106 -18.70 14.02 -24.57
C GLU A 106 -20.11 13.98 -23.95
N THR A 107 -20.27 14.34 -22.66
CA THR A 107 -21.59 14.36 -22.01
C THR A 107 -22.44 15.58 -22.40
N LYS A 108 -21.87 16.64 -22.98
CA LYS A 108 -22.65 17.81 -23.42
C LYS A 108 -23.22 17.68 -24.83
N THR A 109 -22.88 16.63 -25.59
CA THR A 109 -23.30 16.50 -26.99
C THR A 109 -24.50 15.56 -27.17
N GLN A 110 -24.94 14.84 -26.15
CA GLN A 110 -26.09 13.93 -26.27
C GLN A 110 -27.43 14.50 -25.77
N GLU A 111 -27.49 15.77 -25.34
CA GLU A 111 -28.76 16.43 -24.97
C GLU A 111 -29.23 17.48 -26.00
N ASN A 112 -28.55 17.61 -27.15
CA ASN A 112 -28.97 18.54 -28.22
C ASN A 112 -29.08 17.84 -29.60
N SER A 113 -29.69 16.65 -29.62
CA SER A 113 -30.29 16.08 -30.83
C SER A 113 -31.70 15.60 -30.52
N GLN A 114 -32.58 16.56 -30.23
CA GLN A 114 -33.96 16.58 -30.72
C GLN A 114 -34.56 17.97 -30.57
#